data_AF-A0A645ENN9-F1
#
_entry.id   AF-A0A645ENN9-F1
#
_cell.length_a   1.000
_cell.length_b   1.000
_cell.length_c   1.000
_cell.angle_alpha   90.00
_cell.angle_beta   90.00
_cell.angle_gamma   90.00
#
_symmetry.space_group_name_H-M   'P 1'
#
loop_
_entity.id
_entity.type
_entity.pdbx_description
1 polymer ?
#
loop_
_entity_poly.entity_id
_entity_poly.type
_entity_poly.pdbx_seq_one_letter_code
_entity_poly.pdbx_strand_id
1 'polypeptide(L)'
;MEQATEGLREKSGLQELFIINNCGIHNVKVNHWTYDRLVSFIKRWDIRDKDGNLYPLKSHQFRATFVRELIKQNVSINHIMKQFSHVSIEMTMHYLTLQEHEIREIYTEMILSPESKIAGIRAAEIKSALEPHFKGKTASEIETFISDLAETMSFNPLPNGICLYDFRRGNCTNGDGCFFYNCPNYITEIQFYPILKRELDLMELEMKRFKELGRERDWQRQYIKHQHLKELVIGLEAQLND
;
A
#
# COMPACT_ATOMS: atom_id res chain seq x y z
N MET A 1 14.61 -19.12 -17.92
CA MET A 1 13.20 -19.35 -18.32
C MET A 1 13.01 -19.08 -19.80
N GLU A 2 13.39 -17.89 -20.29
CA GLU A 2 13.30 -17.52 -21.71
C GLU A 2 13.96 -18.53 -22.65
N GLN A 3 15.19 -18.94 -22.37
CA GLN A 3 15.92 -19.98 -23.13
C GLN A 3 15.28 -21.37 -23.01
N ALA A 4 14.70 -21.70 -21.85
CA ALA A 4 14.18 -23.04 -21.58
C ALA A 4 12.87 -23.33 -22.32
N THR A 5 12.07 -22.31 -22.63
CA THR A 5 10.80 -22.45 -23.36
C THR A 5 10.84 -21.92 -24.79
N GLU A 6 12.00 -21.42 -25.26
CA GLU A 6 12.19 -20.86 -26.60
C GLU A 6 11.73 -21.80 -27.73
N GLY A 7 12.28 -23.02 -27.77
CA GLY A 7 11.91 -23.99 -28.81
C GLY A 7 10.45 -24.48 -28.72
N LEU A 8 9.78 -24.30 -27.58
CA LEU A 8 8.33 -24.58 -27.44
C LEU A 8 7.49 -23.38 -27.89
N ARG A 9 7.96 -22.15 -27.70
CA ARG A 9 7.30 -20.92 -28.18
C ARG A 9 7.36 -20.83 -29.71
N GLU A 10 8.51 -21.11 -30.31
CA GLU A 10 8.66 -21.14 -31.77
C GLU A 10 7.72 -22.15 -32.44
N LYS A 11 7.53 -23.32 -31.82
CA LYS A 11 6.66 -24.39 -32.35
C LYS A 11 5.18 -24.14 -32.15
N SER A 12 4.79 -23.39 -31.12
CA SER A 12 3.38 -23.15 -30.79
C SER A 12 2.87 -21.77 -31.22
N GLY A 13 3.77 -20.82 -31.49
CA GLY A 13 3.45 -19.41 -31.72
C GLY A 13 3.04 -18.65 -30.45
N LEU A 14 3.10 -19.27 -29.27
CA LEU A 14 2.76 -18.66 -28.00
C LEU A 14 3.90 -17.76 -27.49
N GLN A 15 3.54 -16.64 -26.85
CA GLN A 15 4.50 -15.68 -26.29
C GLN A 15 4.79 -15.93 -24.81
N GLU A 16 3.98 -16.76 -24.16
CA GLU A 16 4.05 -17.02 -22.74
C GLU A 16 5.29 -17.84 -22.35
N LEU A 17 5.85 -17.50 -21.18
CA LEU A 17 7.08 -18.14 -20.68
C LEU A 17 6.83 -19.50 -20.00
N PHE A 18 5.62 -19.72 -19.47
CA PHE A 18 5.25 -20.92 -18.71
C PHE A 18 4.41 -21.87 -19.57
N ILE A 19 5.07 -22.55 -20.51
CA ILE A 19 4.45 -23.52 -21.41
C ILE A 19 4.94 -24.94 -21.15
N ILE A 20 4.05 -25.90 -21.36
CA ILE A 20 4.35 -27.33 -21.24
C ILE A 20 3.90 -28.07 -22.49
N ASN A 21 4.61 -29.15 -22.81
CA ASN A 21 4.23 -30.08 -23.86
C ASN A 21 3.80 -31.40 -23.22
N ASN A 22 2.54 -31.46 -22.77
CA ASN A 22 1.94 -32.69 -22.26
C ASN A 22 0.59 -32.87 -22.96
N CYS A 23 0.54 -33.76 -23.95
CA CYS A 23 -0.58 -33.88 -24.89
C CYS A 23 -0.84 -32.60 -25.73
N GLY A 24 0.23 -31.91 -26.13
CA GLY A 24 0.18 -30.65 -26.90
C GLY A 24 0.79 -29.48 -26.14
N ILE A 25 1.23 -28.44 -26.88
CA ILE A 25 1.86 -27.25 -26.30
C ILE A 25 0.78 -26.28 -25.83
N HIS A 26 0.77 -25.99 -24.53
CA HIS A 26 -0.20 -25.08 -23.92
C HIS A 26 0.34 -24.42 -22.65
N ASN A 27 -0.35 -23.38 -22.19
CA ASN A 27 -0.02 -22.64 -20.98
C ASN A 27 -0.26 -23.48 -19.72
N VAL A 28 0.67 -23.38 -18.75
CA VAL A 28 0.50 -24.01 -17.44
C VAL A 28 -0.67 -23.34 -16.71
N LYS A 29 -1.68 -24.14 -16.37
CA LYS A 29 -2.78 -23.70 -15.51
C LYS A 29 -2.27 -23.54 -14.06
N VAL A 30 -2.59 -22.39 -13.45
CA VAL A 30 -2.15 -22.04 -12.08
C VAL A 30 -2.53 -23.11 -11.04
N ASN A 31 -3.73 -23.69 -11.17
CA ASN A 31 -4.19 -24.74 -10.26
C ASN A 31 -3.31 -25.99 -10.34
N HIS A 32 -2.97 -26.43 -11.56
CA HIS A 32 -2.11 -27.60 -11.79
C HIS A 32 -0.67 -27.38 -11.33
N TRP A 33 -0.18 -26.13 -11.34
CA TRP A 33 1.11 -25.82 -10.74
C TRP A 33 1.13 -26.11 -9.24
N THR A 34 0.08 -25.68 -8.52
CA THR A 34 0.00 -25.84 -7.07
C THR A 34 -0.26 -27.29 -6.67
N TYR A 35 -1.25 -27.94 -7.29
CA TYR A 35 -1.69 -29.28 -6.88
C TYR A 35 -0.81 -30.41 -7.42
N ASP A 36 -0.24 -30.26 -8.60
CA ASP A 36 0.51 -31.35 -9.24
C ASP A 36 2.01 -31.13 -9.10
N ARG A 37 2.52 -29.96 -9.53
CA ARG A 37 3.96 -29.73 -9.62
C ARG A 37 4.62 -29.48 -8.27
N LEU A 38 4.08 -28.57 -7.46
CA LEU A 38 4.65 -28.27 -6.14
C LEU A 38 4.55 -29.49 -5.22
N VAL A 39 3.42 -30.18 -5.19
CA VAL A 39 3.26 -31.40 -4.40
C VAL A 39 4.24 -32.49 -4.84
N SER A 40 4.41 -32.70 -6.15
CA SER A 40 5.38 -33.68 -6.66
C SER A 40 6.82 -33.29 -6.33
N PHE A 41 7.15 -32.00 -6.35
CA PHE A 41 8.45 -31.49 -5.95
C PHE A 41 8.71 -31.74 -4.45
N ILE A 42 7.76 -31.39 -3.58
CA ILE A 42 7.85 -31.59 -2.13
C ILE A 42 8.03 -33.08 -1.81
N LYS A 43 7.27 -33.97 -2.47
CA LYS A 43 7.39 -35.43 -2.31
C LYS A 43 8.74 -35.96 -2.79
N ARG A 44 9.23 -35.47 -3.94
CA ARG A 44 10.51 -35.91 -4.51
C ARG A 44 11.69 -35.58 -3.60
N TRP A 45 11.65 -34.44 -2.94
CA TRP A 45 12.74 -33.95 -2.08
C TRP A 45 12.49 -34.17 -0.58
N ASP A 46 11.43 -34.91 -0.22
CA ASP A 46 11.01 -35.21 1.16
C ASP A 46 11.00 -33.99 2.09
N ILE A 47 10.44 -32.88 1.63
CA ILE A 47 10.39 -31.62 2.41
C ILE A 47 9.28 -31.73 3.46
N ARG A 48 9.66 -31.74 4.73
CA ARG A 48 8.76 -31.95 5.88
C ARG A 48 8.61 -30.72 6.76
N ASP A 49 7.48 -30.64 7.48
CA ASP A 49 7.23 -29.66 8.54
C ASP A 49 7.79 -30.13 9.90
N LYS A 50 7.52 -29.35 10.94
CA LYS A 50 8.00 -29.61 12.31
C LYS A 50 7.40 -30.87 12.93
N ASP A 51 6.22 -31.29 12.46
CA ASP A 51 5.49 -32.45 12.96
C ASP A 51 5.82 -33.72 12.14
N GLY A 52 6.71 -33.60 11.15
CA GLY A 52 7.16 -34.69 10.28
C GLY A 52 6.25 -34.97 9.08
N ASN A 53 5.23 -34.15 8.84
CA ASN A 53 4.35 -34.28 7.68
C ASN A 53 4.94 -33.59 6.45
N LEU A 54 4.51 -33.98 5.24
CA LEU A 54 4.94 -33.31 4.01
C LEU A 54 4.47 -31.84 4.02
N TYR A 55 5.38 -30.92 3.75
CA TYR A 55 5.11 -29.49 3.86
C TYR A 55 4.09 -29.04 2.80
N PRO A 56 2.92 -28.48 3.18
CA PRO A 56 1.84 -28.15 2.26
C PRO A 56 2.10 -26.83 1.49
N LEU A 57 3.14 -26.83 0.64
CA LEU A 57 3.57 -25.64 -0.11
C LEU A 57 2.54 -25.21 -1.16
N LYS A 58 2.09 -23.95 -1.07
CA LYS A 58 1.21 -23.28 -2.03
C LYS A 58 1.95 -22.17 -2.76
N SER A 59 1.59 -21.96 -4.02
CA SER A 59 2.21 -20.93 -4.87
C SER A 59 2.18 -19.52 -4.28
N HIS A 60 1.09 -19.16 -3.58
CA HIS A 60 0.95 -17.85 -2.95
C HIS A 60 1.94 -17.63 -1.79
N GLN A 61 2.45 -18.70 -1.18
CA GLN A 61 3.45 -18.58 -0.09
C GLN A 61 4.79 -18.04 -0.59
N PHE A 62 5.17 -18.28 -1.87
CA PHE A 62 6.37 -17.68 -2.44
C PHE A 62 6.30 -16.15 -2.44
N ARG A 63 5.12 -15.60 -2.78
CA ARG A 63 4.87 -14.15 -2.74
C ARG A 63 5.00 -13.63 -1.31
N ALA A 64 4.40 -14.31 -0.34
CA ALA A 64 4.50 -13.95 1.07
C ALA A 64 5.96 -13.96 1.58
N THR A 65 6.71 -15.03 1.30
CA THR A 65 8.11 -15.17 1.70
C THR A 65 8.98 -14.09 1.06
N PHE A 66 8.77 -13.79 -0.22
CA PHE A 66 9.56 -12.76 -0.90
C PHE A 66 9.24 -11.35 -0.39
N VAL A 67 7.96 -11.02 -0.17
CA VAL A 67 7.56 -9.76 0.49
C VAL A 67 8.23 -9.64 1.86
N ARG A 68 8.19 -10.69 2.67
CA ARG A 68 8.83 -10.71 3.99
C ARG A 68 10.35 -10.51 3.93
N GLU A 69 11.02 -11.12 2.95
CA GLU A 69 12.46 -10.99 2.80
C GLU A 69 12.90 -9.59 2.39
N LEU A 70 12.15 -8.93 1.49
CA LEU A 70 12.43 -7.54 1.11
C LEU A 70 12.32 -6.60 2.32
N ILE A 71 11.35 -6.84 3.20
CA ILE A 71 11.12 -6.00 4.37
C ILE A 71 12.24 -6.19 5.39
N LYS A 72 12.72 -7.43 5.61
CA LYS A 72 13.92 -7.70 6.43
C LYS A 72 15.18 -7.03 5.91
N GLN A 73 15.26 -6.80 4.60
CA GLN A 73 16.38 -6.11 3.95
C GLN A 73 16.20 -4.58 3.97
N ASN A 74 15.27 -4.07 4.78
CA ASN A 74 14.90 -2.65 4.88
C ASN A 74 14.49 -2.03 3.54
N VAL A 75 13.95 -2.84 2.61
CA VAL A 75 13.34 -2.32 1.39
C VAL A 75 12.05 -1.62 1.76
N SER A 76 11.94 -0.36 1.36
CA SER A 76 10.75 0.47 1.62
C SER A 76 9.46 -0.28 1.22
N ILE A 77 8.49 -0.27 2.13
CA ILE A 77 7.16 -0.84 1.95
C ILE A 77 6.47 -0.35 0.67
N ASN A 78 6.79 0.85 0.22
CA ASN A 78 6.28 1.46 -1.00
C ASN A 78 6.81 0.77 -2.26
N HIS A 79 8.09 0.39 -2.28
CA HIS A 79 8.67 -0.39 -3.37
C HIS A 79 7.97 -1.74 -3.48
N ILE A 80 7.63 -2.32 -2.34
CA ILE A 80 6.95 -3.60 -2.25
C ILE A 80 5.50 -3.46 -2.72
N MET A 81 4.76 -2.46 -2.24
CA MET A 81 3.42 -2.15 -2.70
C MET A 81 3.36 -1.94 -4.21
N LYS A 82 4.32 -1.19 -4.78
CA LYS A 82 4.43 -0.95 -6.23
C LYS A 82 4.73 -2.24 -7.00
N GLN A 83 5.71 -3.02 -6.55
CA GLN A 83 6.09 -4.29 -7.18
C GLN A 83 4.94 -5.29 -7.17
N PHE A 84 4.14 -5.27 -6.11
CA PHE A 84 3.05 -6.20 -5.89
C PHE A 84 1.67 -5.67 -6.27
N SER A 85 1.60 -4.43 -6.74
CA SER A 85 0.34 -3.74 -7.09
C SER A 85 -0.68 -3.79 -5.95
N HIS A 86 -0.20 -3.63 -4.71
CA HIS A 86 -1.07 -3.49 -3.55
C HIS A 86 -1.60 -2.07 -3.46
N VAL A 87 -2.91 -1.95 -3.31
CA VAL A 87 -3.60 -0.66 -3.22
C VAL A 87 -3.65 -0.11 -1.79
N SER A 88 -3.25 -0.91 -0.81
CA SER A 88 -3.21 -0.50 0.59
C SER A 88 -2.03 -1.16 1.32
N ILE A 89 -1.62 -0.52 2.41
CA ILE A 89 -0.55 -1.01 3.28
C ILE A 89 -0.96 -2.34 3.91
N GLU A 90 -2.22 -2.49 4.32
CA GLU A 90 -2.77 -3.71 4.93
C GLU A 90 -2.62 -4.93 4.04
N MET A 91 -2.77 -4.79 2.71
CA MET A 91 -2.52 -5.88 1.77
C MET A 91 -1.08 -6.36 1.82
N THR A 92 -0.12 -5.45 2.01
CA THR A 92 1.30 -5.78 2.18
C THR A 92 1.57 -6.35 3.57
N MET A 93 0.88 -5.85 4.59
CA MET A 93 1.04 -6.23 6.00
C MET A 93 0.42 -7.58 6.32
N HIS A 94 -0.59 -7.98 5.55
CA HIS A 94 -1.12 -9.35 5.58
C HIS A 94 -0.01 -10.40 5.39
N TYR A 95 1.03 -10.09 4.62
CA TYR A 95 2.15 -11.00 4.38
C TYR A 95 3.17 -11.05 5.51
N LEU A 96 3.19 -10.04 6.37
CA LEU A 96 4.24 -9.88 7.36
C LEU A 96 3.90 -10.43 8.72
N THR A 97 2.63 -10.71 9.01
CA THR A 97 2.19 -10.95 10.40
C THR A 97 2.73 -9.88 11.35
N LEU A 98 2.87 -8.62 10.88
CA LEU A 98 3.33 -7.53 11.75
C LEU A 98 2.32 -7.41 12.89
N GLN A 99 2.84 -7.18 14.09
CA GLN A 99 2.00 -6.86 15.21
C GLN A 99 1.54 -5.40 15.11
N GLU A 100 0.41 -5.08 15.74
CA GLU A 100 -0.20 -3.73 15.73
C GLU A 100 0.80 -2.62 16.13
N HIS A 101 1.79 -2.94 16.96
CA HIS A 101 2.83 -1.98 17.38
C HIS A 101 3.78 -1.58 16.25
N GLU A 102 4.24 -2.50 15.40
CA GLU A 102 5.17 -2.18 14.29
C GLU A 102 4.48 -1.29 13.24
N ILE A 103 3.17 -1.49 13.03
CA ILE A 103 2.36 -0.65 12.14
C ILE A 103 2.23 0.76 12.73
N ARG A 104 2.05 0.86 14.05
CA ARG A 104 1.94 2.13 14.77
C ARG A 104 3.25 2.92 14.69
N GLU A 105 4.40 2.25 14.83
CA GLU A 105 5.72 2.88 14.71
C GLU A 105 5.92 3.49 13.32
N ILE A 106 5.59 2.75 12.25
CA ILE A 106 5.68 3.27 10.87
C ILE A 106 4.82 4.53 10.67
N TYR A 107 3.57 4.52 11.17
CA TYR A 107 2.70 5.70 11.06
C TYR A 107 3.15 6.87 11.92
N THR A 108 3.72 6.56 13.08
CA THR A 108 4.30 7.53 14.00
C THR A 108 5.46 8.26 13.33
N GLU A 109 6.40 7.53 12.73
CA GLU A 109 7.49 8.12 11.97
C GLU A 109 6.98 8.93 10.77
N MET A 110 6.03 8.38 10.01
CA MET A 110 5.49 9.04 8.83
C MET A 110 4.80 10.38 9.12
N ILE A 111 4.13 10.52 10.28
CA ILE A 111 3.36 11.73 10.60
C ILE A 111 4.14 12.67 11.54
N LEU A 112 4.77 12.13 12.58
CA LEU A 112 5.31 12.90 13.70
C LEU A 112 6.81 13.17 13.61
N SER A 113 7.52 12.57 12.65
CA SER A 113 8.95 12.86 12.43
C SER A 113 9.17 14.36 12.09
N PRO A 114 10.28 14.98 12.52
CA PRO A 114 10.65 16.33 12.09
C PRO A 114 10.75 16.49 10.57
N GLU A 115 11.11 15.41 9.87
CA GLU A 115 11.24 15.38 8.41
C GLU A 115 9.92 15.04 7.69
N SER A 116 8.81 14.86 8.43
CA SER A 116 7.55 14.43 7.85
C SER A 116 7.00 15.46 6.85
N LYS A 117 6.68 15.00 5.65
CA LYS A 117 6.09 15.81 4.57
C LYS A 117 4.61 15.49 4.42
N ILE A 118 3.81 15.95 5.39
CA ILE A 118 2.37 15.67 5.47
C ILE A 118 1.49 16.72 4.78
N ALA A 119 0.29 16.30 4.35
CA ALA A 119 -0.78 17.16 3.85
C ALA A 119 -2.15 16.73 4.40
N GLY A 120 -3.09 17.66 4.43
CA GLY A 120 -4.40 17.50 5.06
C GLY A 120 -4.86 18.81 5.69
N ILE A 121 -6.15 18.91 6.02
CA ILE A 121 -6.75 20.15 6.54
C ILE A 121 -6.02 20.64 7.81
N ARG A 122 -5.60 19.71 8.67
CA ARG A 122 -4.90 20.00 9.93
C ARG A 122 -3.39 19.78 9.87
N ALA A 123 -2.81 19.50 8.69
CA ALA A 123 -1.40 19.19 8.57
C ALA A 123 -0.50 20.34 9.05
N ALA A 124 -0.83 21.58 8.71
CA ALA A 124 -0.10 22.77 9.17
C ALA A 124 -0.19 22.98 10.69
N GLU A 125 -1.37 22.72 11.27
CA GLU A 125 -1.58 22.79 12.73
C GLU A 125 -0.71 21.76 13.46
N ILE A 126 -0.67 20.51 12.96
CA ILE A 126 0.16 19.43 13.51
C ILE A 126 1.64 19.82 13.46
N LYS A 127 2.15 20.27 12.30
CA LYS A 127 3.55 20.69 12.17
C LYS A 127 3.91 21.83 13.12
N SER A 128 3.07 22.86 13.17
CA SER A 128 3.29 24.01 14.04
C SER A 128 3.27 23.64 15.53
N ALA A 129 2.48 22.64 15.92
CA ALA A 129 2.44 22.15 17.30
C ALA A 129 3.67 21.32 17.67
N LEU A 130 4.26 20.59 16.71
CA LEU A 130 5.42 19.73 16.93
C LEU A 130 6.76 20.47 16.88
N GLU A 131 6.90 21.47 16.00
CA GLU A 131 8.15 22.21 15.79
C GLU A 131 8.88 22.68 17.07
N PRO A 132 8.19 23.27 18.08
CA PRO A 132 8.83 23.71 19.31
C PRO A 132 9.44 22.56 20.12
N HIS A 133 8.93 21.34 19.97
CA HIS A 133 9.40 20.16 20.68
C HIS A 133 10.63 19.52 20.03
N PHE A 134 11.01 19.93 18.82
CA PHE A 134 12.20 19.43 18.12
C PHE A 134 13.41 20.37 18.22
N LYS A 135 13.18 21.68 18.31
CA LYS A 135 14.27 22.68 18.32
C LYS A 135 15.15 22.55 19.56
N GLY A 136 16.45 22.34 19.34
CA GLY A 136 17.45 22.29 20.41
C GLY A 136 17.49 20.98 21.21
N LYS A 137 16.75 19.96 20.79
CA LYS A 137 16.79 18.61 21.39
C LYS A 137 17.71 17.68 20.63
N THR A 138 18.23 16.68 21.33
CA THR A 138 18.99 15.57 20.73
C THR A 138 18.05 14.59 20.01
N ALA A 139 18.60 13.79 19.09
CA ALA A 139 17.82 12.78 18.36
C ALA A 139 17.07 11.81 19.29
N SER A 140 17.72 11.37 20.39
CA SER A 140 17.10 10.47 21.37
C SER A 140 15.95 11.12 22.12
N GLU A 141 16.06 12.41 22.49
CA GLU A 141 14.96 13.12 23.17
C GLU A 141 13.76 13.36 22.24
N ILE A 142 14.01 13.52 20.93
CA ILE A 142 12.97 13.62 19.91
C ILE A 142 12.25 12.28 19.77
N GLU A 143 13.00 11.18 19.65
CA GLU A 143 12.48 9.82 19.54
C GLU A 143 11.60 9.45 20.74
N THR A 144 12.07 9.72 21.97
CA THR A 144 11.28 9.50 23.19
C THR A 144 9.98 10.31 23.17
N PHE A 145 10.05 11.60 22.84
CA PHE A 145 8.87 12.46 22.77
C PHE A 145 7.84 11.97 21.73
N ILE A 146 8.31 11.56 20.56
CA ILE A 146 7.47 11.02 19.48
C ILE A 146 6.80 9.72 19.94
N SER A 147 7.56 8.82 20.57
CA SER A 147 7.04 7.57 21.13
C SER A 147 5.94 7.82 22.17
N ASP A 148 6.19 8.70 23.14
CA ASP A 148 5.23 9.05 24.19
C ASP A 148 3.95 9.68 23.61
N LEU A 149 4.09 10.58 22.63
CA LEU A 149 2.94 11.19 21.95
C LEU A 149 2.14 10.13 21.19
N ALA A 150 2.83 9.26 20.46
CA ALA A 150 2.22 8.20 19.68
C ALA A 150 1.37 7.26 20.53
N GLU A 151 1.78 6.95 21.78
CA GLU A 151 1.03 6.12 22.73
C GLU A 151 -0.39 6.65 23.04
N THR A 152 -0.55 7.97 23.00
CA THR A 152 -1.83 8.63 23.29
C THR A 152 -2.71 8.81 22.05
N MET A 153 -2.09 8.80 20.85
CA MET A 153 -2.75 9.01 19.57
C MET A 153 -3.35 7.72 18.99
N SER A 154 -4.42 7.88 18.21
CA SER A 154 -5.03 6.80 17.43
C SER A 154 -4.69 6.97 15.95
N PHE A 155 -4.01 5.97 15.39
CA PHE A 155 -3.70 5.92 13.96
C PHE A 155 -4.59 4.88 13.31
N ASN A 156 -5.61 5.34 12.59
CA ASN A 156 -6.51 4.45 11.87
C ASN A 156 -6.14 4.50 10.40
N PRO A 157 -5.64 3.41 9.82
CA PRO A 157 -5.10 3.45 8.48
C PRO A 157 -6.19 3.60 7.42
N LEU A 158 -5.86 4.30 6.34
CA LEU A 158 -6.70 4.52 5.16
C LEU A 158 -5.89 4.22 3.88
N PRO A 159 -6.55 4.00 2.73
CA PRO A 159 -5.86 3.56 1.50
C PRO A 159 -4.70 4.43 1.04
N ASN A 160 -4.77 5.75 1.26
CA ASN A 160 -3.78 6.73 0.82
C ASN A 160 -3.45 7.75 1.92
N GLY A 161 -3.58 7.35 3.19
CA GLY A 161 -3.36 8.23 4.33
C GLY A 161 -3.79 7.58 5.63
N ILE A 162 -4.00 8.40 6.65
CA ILE A 162 -4.26 7.98 8.02
C ILE A 162 -5.35 8.88 8.61
N CYS A 163 -6.27 8.29 9.36
CA CYS A 163 -7.27 8.99 10.14
C CYS A 163 -6.85 9.07 11.60
N LEU A 164 -6.70 10.30 12.10
CA LEU A 164 -6.30 10.60 13.48
C LEU A 164 -7.48 10.64 14.47
N TYR A 165 -8.67 10.19 14.05
CA TYR A 165 -9.85 10.19 14.92
C TYR A 165 -9.71 9.16 16.05
N ASP A 166 -10.00 9.58 17.27
CA ASP A 166 -9.97 8.69 18.43
C ASP A 166 -11.34 8.03 18.63
N PHE A 167 -11.47 6.78 18.20
CA PHE A 167 -12.71 6.00 18.34
C PHE A 167 -13.11 5.72 19.79
N ARG A 168 -12.21 5.90 20.77
CA ARG A 168 -12.56 5.82 22.20
C ARG A 168 -13.52 6.92 22.62
N ARG A 169 -13.63 8.00 21.84
CA ARG A 169 -14.57 9.12 22.04
C ARG A 169 -15.97 8.83 21.51
N GLY A 170 -16.20 7.64 20.94
CA GLY A 170 -17.45 7.22 20.32
C GLY A 170 -17.39 7.22 18.81
N ASN A 171 -18.50 6.86 18.16
CA ASN A 171 -18.57 6.71 16.71
C ASN A 171 -18.33 8.04 16.00
N CYS A 172 -17.56 8.00 14.91
CA CYS A 172 -17.36 9.16 14.04
C CYS A 172 -18.71 9.56 13.42
N THR A 173 -19.04 10.85 13.48
CA THR A 173 -20.27 11.42 12.89
C THR A 173 -20.36 11.24 11.38
N ASN A 174 -19.25 10.97 10.70
CA ASN A 174 -19.18 10.78 9.24
C ASN A 174 -19.29 9.30 8.81
N GLY A 175 -19.63 8.39 9.74
CA GLY A 175 -19.48 6.92 9.64
C GLY A 175 -19.79 6.27 8.29
N ASP A 176 -20.97 6.50 7.71
CA ASP A 176 -21.41 5.77 6.50
C ASP A 176 -21.01 6.44 5.17
N GLY A 177 -20.46 7.66 5.21
CA GLY A 177 -20.24 8.50 4.02
C GLY A 177 -18.89 9.22 4.02
N CYS A 178 -17.89 8.68 4.71
CA CYS A 178 -16.62 9.37 4.94
C CYS A 178 -15.93 9.73 3.61
N PHE A 179 -16.03 11.01 3.24
CA PHE A 179 -15.28 11.57 2.14
C PHE A 179 -13.96 12.13 2.69
N PHE A 180 -12.94 11.27 2.71
CA PHE A 180 -11.70 11.49 3.47
C PHE A 180 -10.98 12.79 3.09
N TYR A 181 -10.96 13.20 1.81
CA TYR A 181 -10.25 14.41 1.38
C TYR A 181 -10.82 15.71 1.98
N ASN A 182 -12.06 15.69 2.47
CA ASN A 182 -12.67 16.82 3.18
C ASN A 182 -12.78 16.59 4.70
N CYS A 183 -12.06 15.61 5.25
CA CYS A 183 -12.13 15.28 6.67
C CYS A 183 -10.99 15.95 7.44
N PRO A 184 -11.26 16.69 8.54
CA PRO A 184 -10.21 17.28 9.37
C PRO A 184 -9.26 16.26 10.01
N ASN A 185 -9.73 15.02 10.19
CA ASN A 185 -8.93 13.95 10.80
C ASN A 185 -8.08 13.19 9.77
N TYR A 186 -8.28 13.43 8.47
CA TYR A 186 -7.49 12.80 7.43
C TYR A 186 -6.16 13.53 7.24
N ILE A 187 -5.08 12.78 7.30
CA ILE A 187 -3.72 13.21 6.99
C ILE A 187 -3.14 12.24 5.98
N THR A 188 -2.42 12.77 5.00
CA THR A 188 -1.62 12.01 4.05
C THR A 188 -0.18 12.50 4.08
N GLU A 189 0.71 11.81 3.40
CA GLU A 189 2.15 12.07 3.40
C GLU A 189 2.70 11.94 1.97
N ILE A 190 3.88 12.54 1.74
CA ILE A 190 4.50 12.69 0.43
C ILE A 190 4.66 11.38 -0.35
N GLN A 191 4.80 10.25 0.33
CA GLN A 191 4.91 8.93 -0.28
C GLN A 191 3.63 8.55 -1.04
N PHE A 192 2.47 9.06 -0.63
CA PHE A 192 1.20 8.85 -1.32
C PHE A 192 1.00 9.79 -2.51
N TYR A 193 1.85 10.81 -2.70
CA TYR A 193 1.72 11.79 -3.79
C TYR A 193 1.55 11.14 -5.17
N PRO A 194 2.35 10.13 -5.61
CA PRO A 194 2.18 9.55 -6.94
C PRO A 194 0.82 8.87 -7.14
N ILE A 195 0.26 8.30 -6.07
CA ILE A 195 -1.05 7.63 -6.10
C ILE A 195 -2.15 8.68 -6.16
N LEU A 196 -2.11 9.68 -5.28
CA LEU A 196 -3.06 10.79 -5.23
C LEU A 196 -3.08 11.59 -6.54
N LYS A 197 -1.89 11.83 -7.12
CA LYS A 197 -1.75 12.50 -8.41
C LYS A 197 -2.40 11.69 -9.54
N ARG A 198 -2.16 10.38 -9.57
CA ARG A 198 -2.78 9.50 -10.57
C ARG A 198 -4.30 9.43 -10.41
N GLU A 199 -4.79 9.37 -9.18
CA GLU A 199 -6.23 9.41 -8.90
C GLU A 199 -6.86 10.72 -9.38
N LEU A 200 -6.18 11.86 -9.14
CA LEU A 200 -6.61 13.16 -9.62
C LEU A 200 -6.68 13.18 -11.16
N ASP A 201 -5.65 12.67 -11.85
CA ASP A 201 -5.63 12.62 -13.32
C ASP A 201 -6.77 11.75 -13.89
N LEU A 202 -7.04 10.59 -13.27
CA LEU A 202 -8.16 9.72 -13.65
C LEU A 202 -9.51 10.40 -13.41
N MET A 203 -9.64 11.12 -12.29
CA MET A 203 -10.84 11.88 -11.94
C MET A 203 -11.12 12.98 -12.97
N GLU A 204 -10.09 13.69 -13.42
CA GLU A 204 -10.21 14.71 -14.46
C GLU A 204 -10.63 14.12 -15.81
N LEU A 205 -10.12 12.94 -16.18
CA LEU A 205 -10.56 12.22 -17.38
C LEU A 205 -12.02 11.79 -17.29
N GLU A 206 -12.45 11.26 -16.15
CA GLU A 206 -13.83 10.85 -15.92
C GLU A 206 -14.79 12.07 -15.98
N MET A 207 -14.38 13.19 -15.39
CA MET A 207 -15.12 14.45 -15.45
C MET A 207 -15.28 14.95 -16.90
N LYS A 208 -14.23 14.88 -17.73
CA LYS A 208 -14.33 15.23 -19.16
C LYS A 208 -15.36 14.35 -19.87
N ARG A 209 -15.29 13.03 -19.63
CA ARG A 209 -16.25 12.07 -20.18
C ARG A 209 -17.69 12.34 -19.74
N PHE A 210 -17.93 12.72 -18.48
CA PHE A 210 -19.29 13.08 -18.04
C PHE A 210 -19.85 14.31 -18.75
N LYS A 211 -19.02 15.31 -19.05
CA LYS A 211 -19.44 16.47 -19.86
C LYS A 211 -19.81 16.07 -21.27
N GLU A 212 -19.00 15.23 -21.92
CA GLU A 212 -19.28 14.73 -23.28
C GLU A 212 -20.59 13.93 -23.35
N LEU A 213 -20.91 13.18 -22.29
CA LEU A 213 -22.13 12.38 -22.18
C LEU A 213 -23.35 13.16 -21.64
N GLY A 214 -23.22 14.46 -21.33
CA GLY A 214 -24.30 15.27 -20.76
C GLY A 214 -24.73 14.87 -19.33
N ARG A 215 -23.87 14.16 -18.58
CA ARG A 215 -24.14 13.67 -17.21
C ARG A 215 -23.77 14.70 -16.14
N GLU A 216 -24.49 15.81 -16.11
CA GLU A 216 -24.18 16.97 -15.25
C GLU A 216 -24.15 16.64 -13.75
N ARG A 217 -25.11 15.85 -13.24
CA ARG A 217 -25.17 15.49 -11.81
C ARG A 217 -23.96 14.66 -11.36
N ASP A 218 -23.49 13.76 -12.21
CA ASP A 218 -22.33 12.93 -11.91
C ASP A 218 -21.05 13.75 -11.96
N TRP A 219 -20.97 14.68 -12.93
CA TRP A 219 -19.88 15.65 -13.00
C TRP A 219 -19.80 16.50 -11.72
N GLN A 220 -20.91 17.06 -11.23
CA GLN A 220 -20.94 17.89 -10.02
C GLN A 220 -20.46 17.14 -8.77
N ARG A 221 -20.91 15.87 -8.59
CA ARG A 221 -20.45 15.03 -7.48
C ARG A 221 -18.95 14.78 -7.55
N GLN A 222 -18.42 14.52 -8.74
CA GLN A 222 -17.00 14.26 -8.94
C GLN A 222 -16.17 15.55 -8.80
N TYR A 223 -16.71 16.69 -9.22
CA TYR A 223 -16.08 18.00 -9.09
C TYR A 223 -15.82 18.37 -7.62
N ILE A 224 -16.78 18.13 -6.72
CA ILE A 224 -16.57 18.36 -5.28
C ILE A 224 -15.38 17.54 -4.79
N LYS A 225 -15.30 16.26 -5.17
CA LYS A 225 -14.18 15.40 -4.76
C LYS A 225 -12.84 15.88 -5.31
N HIS A 226 -12.86 16.29 -6.58
CA HIS A 226 -11.70 16.83 -7.30
C HIS A 226 -11.11 18.05 -6.60
N GLN A 227 -11.93 18.98 -6.11
CA GLN A 227 -11.42 20.18 -5.43
C GLN A 227 -10.55 19.82 -4.21
N HIS A 228 -11.06 18.97 -3.34
CA HIS A 228 -10.34 18.58 -2.13
C HIS A 228 -9.09 17.74 -2.43
N LEU A 229 -9.16 16.79 -3.37
CA LEU A 229 -8.00 16.01 -3.77
C LEU A 229 -6.92 16.88 -4.44
N LYS A 230 -7.34 17.85 -5.27
CA LYS A 230 -6.43 18.77 -5.95
C LYS A 230 -5.64 19.63 -4.95
N GLU A 231 -6.30 20.17 -3.93
CA GLU A 231 -5.63 20.93 -2.86
C GLU A 231 -4.58 20.10 -2.13
N LEU A 232 -4.90 18.84 -1.80
CA LEU A 232 -3.95 17.92 -1.18
C LEU A 232 -2.73 17.66 -2.08
N VAL A 233 -2.96 17.37 -3.36
CA VAL A 233 -1.87 17.11 -4.33
C VAL A 233 -0.96 18.33 -4.48
N ILE A 234 -1.53 19.53 -4.57
CA ILE A 234 -0.74 20.78 -4.64
C ILE A 234 0.09 20.98 -3.37
N GLY A 235 -0.51 20.75 -2.20
CA GLY A 235 0.19 20.88 -0.92
C GLY A 235 1.35 19.88 -0.74
N LEU A 236 1.22 18.68 -1.29
CA LEU A 236 2.30 17.70 -1.34
C LEU A 236 3.35 18.07 -2.39
N GLU A 237 2.94 18.52 -3.58
CA GLU A 237 3.85 18.91 -4.67
C GLU A 237 4.77 20.07 -4.28
N ALA A 238 4.26 21.05 -3.54
CA ALA A 238 5.08 22.13 -2.99
C ALA A 238 6.23 21.59 -2.12
N GLN A 239 5.95 20.59 -1.29
CA GLN A 239 6.93 19.97 -0.39
C GLN A 239 7.94 19.05 -1.10
N LEU A 240 7.72 18.65 -2.36
CA LEU A 240 8.72 17.90 -3.14
C LEU A 240 9.87 18.78 -3.65
N ASN A 241 9.59 20.07 -3.84
CA ASN A 241 10.53 21.04 -4.38
C ASN A 241 11.35 21.77 -3.30
N ASP A 242 11.05 21.49 -2.02
CA ASP A 242 11.79 21.92 -0.81
C ASP A 242 12.76 20.82 -0.33
#